data_AF-E4X8S1-F1
#
_entry.id   AF-E4X8S1-F1
#
_cell.length_a   1.000
_cell.length_b   1.000
_cell.length_c   1.000
_cell.angle_alpha   90.00
_cell.angle_beta   90.00
_cell.angle_gamma   90.00
#
_symmetry.space_group_name_H-M   'P 1'
#
loop_
_entity.id
_entity.type
_entity.pdbx_description
1 polymer ?
#
loop_
_entity_poly.entity_id
_entity_poly.type
_entity_poly.pdbx_seq_one_letter_code
_entity_poly.pdbx_strand_id
1 'polypeptide(L)'
;MRRKKKIVHKAASADDKKIQSQLKKLSVNPIPGIEEVNMFKDDGTILNFSNPKVQASPNANTFAISGSSQVKQLSEMLPQIVSQMGPEGFAALKKAALGAEAPKADEEVPELEGNFEDVSKAEEAANKE
;
A
#
# COMPACT_ATOMS: atom_id res chain seq x y z
N MET A 1 -40.44 -31.62 -32.39
CA MET A 1 -39.18 -31.00 -32.86
C MET A 1 -38.43 -30.42 -31.66
N ARG A 2 -37.29 -31.00 -31.24
CA ARG A 2 -36.58 -30.60 -30.01
C ARG A 2 -35.45 -29.62 -30.34
N ARG A 3 -35.51 -28.37 -29.85
CA ARG A 3 -34.42 -27.39 -30.00
C ARG A 3 -33.27 -27.72 -29.04
N LYS A 4 -32.06 -27.92 -29.57
CA LYS A 4 -30.83 -27.90 -28.77
C LYS A 4 -30.44 -26.45 -28.50
N LYS A 5 -30.24 -26.09 -27.23
CA LYS A 5 -29.71 -24.78 -26.84
C LYS A 5 -28.23 -24.72 -27.23
N LYS A 6 -27.87 -23.79 -28.12
CA LYS A 6 -26.47 -23.50 -28.43
C LYS A 6 -25.91 -22.68 -27.28
N ILE A 7 -24.99 -23.27 -26.52
CA ILE A 7 -24.22 -22.56 -25.50
C ILE A 7 -22.96 -22.04 -26.18
N VAL A 8 -22.80 -20.73 -26.24
CA VAL A 8 -21.64 -20.08 -26.84
C VAL A 8 -20.67 -19.78 -25.70
N HIS A 9 -19.53 -20.48 -25.67
CA HIS A 9 -18.45 -20.18 -24.75
C HIS A 9 -17.67 -18.98 -25.28
N LYS A 10 -17.63 -17.89 -24.51
CA LYS A 10 -16.86 -16.69 -24.81
C LYS A 10 -15.38 -16.97 -24.54
N ALA A 11 -14.54 -16.89 -25.57
CA ALA A 11 -13.10 -17.06 -25.41
C ALA A 11 -12.45 -15.77 -24.87
N ALA A 12 -11.72 -15.87 -23.75
CA ALA A 12 -11.05 -14.75 -23.09
C ALA A 12 -10.10 -13.96 -24.01
N SER A 13 -9.49 -14.60 -25.01
CA SER A 13 -8.56 -13.96 -25.95
C SER A 13 -9.23 -12.96 -26.91
N ALA A 14 -10.53 -13.12 -27.19
CA ALA A 14 -11.26 -12.20 -28.06
C ALA A 14 -11.55 -10.86 -27.37
N ASP A 15 -11.71 -10.89 -26.05
CA ASP A 15 -11.99 -9.69 -25.27
C ASP A 15 -10.71 -8.87 -25.02
N ASP A 16 -9.55 -9.51 -24.86
CA ASP A 16 -8.27 -8.78 -24.71
C ASP A 16 -7.91 -7.93 -25.95
N LYS A 17 -8.13 -8.47 -27.16
CA LYS A 17 -7.96 -7.70 -28.41
C LYS A 17 -8.91 -6.49 -28.47
N LYS A 18 -10.13 -6.64 -27.95
CA LYS A 18 -11.09 -5.52 -27.89
C LYS A 18 -10.65 -4.48 -26.88
N ILE A 19 -10.20 -4.88 -25.69
CA ILE A 19 -9.68 -3.96 -24.68
C ILE A 19 -8.49 -3.17 -25.24
N GLN A 20 -7.53 -3.84 -25.86
CA GLN A 20 -6.40 -3.17 -26.52
C GLN A 20 -6.85 -2.20 -27.61
N SER A 21 -7.90 -2.53 -28.37
CA SER A 21 -8.44 -1.64 -29.40
C SER A 21 -9.09 -0.37 -28.81
N GLN A 22 -9.74 -0.48 -27.65
CA GLN A 22 -10.34 0.67 -26.97
C GLN A 22 -9.27 1.55 -26.32
N LEU A 23 -8.28 0.95 -25.68
CA LEU A 23 -7.15 1.67 -25.10
C LEU A 23 -6.42 2.51 -26.15
N LYS A 24 -6.14 1.95 -27.34
CA LYS A 24 -5.53 2.71 -28.44
C LYS A 24 -6.34 3.94 -28.86
N LYS A 25 -7.68 3.91 -28.80
CA LYS A 25 -8.53 5.07 -29.11
C LYS A 25 -8.42 6.18 -28.08
N LEU A 26 -8.08 5.85 -26.84
CA LEU A 26 -7.82 6.80 -25.76
C LEU A 26 -6.39 7.36 -25.81
N SER A 27 -5.63 7.04 -26.87
CA SER A 27 -4.26 7.49 -27.07
C SER A 27 -3.32 7.14 -25.91
N VAL A 28 -3.55 6.02 -25.22
CA VAL A 28 -2.62 5.51 -24.21
C VAL A 28 -1.43 4.83 -24.91
N ASN A 29 -0.23 5.15 -24.46
CA ASN A 29 1.02 4.62 -25.00
C ASN A 29 1.70 3.72 -23.96
N PRO A 30 2.31 2.59 -24.37
CA PRO A 30 3.02 1.72 -23.43
C PRO A 30 4.24 2.43 -22.83
N ILE A 31 4.45 2.25 -21.52
CA ILE A 31 5.66 2.71 -20.82
C ILE A 31 6.54 1.49 -20.53
N PRO A 32 7.76 1.40 -21.10
CA PRO A 32 8.68 0.30 -20.81
C PRO A 32 9.39 0.49 -19.46
N GLY A 33 9.91 -0.61 -18.90
CA GLY A 33 10.78 -0.55 -17.72
C GLY A 33 10.07 -0.34 -16.38
N ILE A 34 8.76 -0.57 -16.31
CA ILE A 34 8.04 -0.52 -15.03
C ILE A 34 8.33 -1.80 -14.23
N GLU A 35 8.96 -1.64 -13.08
CA GLU A 35 9.27 -2.73 -12.16
C GLU A 35 8.10 -3.06 -11.26
N GLU A 36 7.38 -2.06 -10.77
CA GLU A 36 6.24 -2.25 -9.89
C GLU A 36 5.22 -1.12 -9.97
N VAL A 37 3.97 -1.44 -9.64
CA VAL A 37 2.91 -0.45 -9.38
C VAL A 37 2.25 -0.80 -8.06
N ASN A 38 2.15 0.20 -7.18
CA ASN A 38 1.49 0.08 -5.89
C ASN A 38 0.26 1.00 -5.87
N MET A 39 -0.91 0.42 -5.61
CA MET A 39 -2.13 1.19 -5.34
C MET A 39 -2.45 1.11 -3.85
N PHE A 40 -2.32 2.23 -3.16
CA PHE A 40 -2.70 2.36 -1.76
C PHE A 40 -4.21 2.49 -1.64
N LYS A 41 -4.80 1.67 -0.77
CA LYS A 41 -6.22 1.77 -0.42
C LYS A 41 -6.39 2.40 0.94
N ASP A 42 -7.61 2.87 1.19
CA ASP A 42 -8.05 3.47 2.45
C ASP A 42 -8.17 2.47 3.60
N ASP A 43 -8.35 1.18 3.28
CA ASP A 43 -8.38 0.06 4.24
C ASP A 43 -7.01 -0.32 4.83
N GLY A 44 -5.93 0.35 4.40
CA GLY A 44 -4.55 0.06 4.84
C GLY A 44 -3.89 -1.10 4.08
N THR A 45 -4.53 -1.65 3.05
CA THR A 45 -3.94 -2.63 2.15
C THR A 45 -3.36 -1.98 0.89
N ILE A 46 -2.42 -2.69 0.25
CA ILE A 46 -1.83 -2.28 -1.03
C ILE A 46 -2.20 -3.31 -2.08
N LEU A 47 -2.66 -2.84 -3.23
CA LEU A 47 -2.71 -3.66 -4.44
C LEU A 47 -1.38 -3.51 -5.18
N ASN A 48 -0.53 -4.53 -5.06
CA ASN A 48 0.81 -4.57 -5.64
C ASN A 48 0.79 -5.33 -6.97
N PHE A 49 1.46 -4.77 -7.97
CA PHE A 49 1.71 -5.41 -9.25
C PHE A 49 3.22 -5.49 -9.48
N SER A 50 3.76 -6.70 -9.63
CA SER A 50 5.16 -6.93 -10.03
C SER A 50 5.26 -6.97 -11.54
N ASN A 51 6.19 -6.19 -12.09
CA ASN A 51 6.50 -6.05 -13.51
C ASN A 51 5.26 -5.94 -14.42
N PRO A 52 4.32 -5.03 -14.13
CA PRO A 52 3.10 -4.91 -14.92
C PRO A 52 3.36 -4.32 -16.31
N LYS A 53 2.46 -4.65 -17.25
CA LYS A 53 2.36 -3.93 -18.51
C LYS A 53 1.56 -2.65 -18.28
N VAL A 54 2.24 -1.51 -18.35
CA VAL A 54 1.61 -0.20 -18.17
C VAL A 54 1.47 0.51 -19.50
N GLN A 55 0.29 1.07 -19.74
CA GLN A 55 0.03 2.02 -20.81
C GLN A 55 -0.51 3.30 -20.17
N ALA A 56 -0.06 4.46 -20.62
CA ALA A 56 -0.51 5.73 -20.07
C ALA A 56 -0.70 6.78 -21.16
N SER A 57 -1.61 7.70 -20.87
CA SER A 57 -1.70 8.99 -21.55
C SER A 57 -1.44 10.06 -20.51
N PRO A 58 -0.20 10.59 -20.40
CA PRO A 58 0.14 11.63 -19.44
C PRO A 58 -0.73 12.89 -19.63
N ASN A 59 -1.02 13.25 -20.89
CA ASN A 59 -1.85 14.40 -21.22
C ASN A 59 -3.29 14.27 -20.70
N ALA A 60 -3.79 13.04 -20.55
CA ALA A 60 -5.14 12.74 -20.09
C ALA A 60 -5.17 12.18 -18.65
N ASN A 61 -4.03 12.21 -17.94
CA ASN A 61 -3.88 11.64 -16.59
C ASN A 61 -4.48 10.22 -16.46
N THR A 62 -4.39 9.41 -17.52
CA THR A 62 -5.03 8.10 -17.59
C THR A 62 -3.98 7.01 -17.67
N PHE A 63 -4.06 6.03 -16.77
CA PHE A 63 -3.16 4.87 -16.71
C PHE A 63 -3.97 3.58 -16.83
N ALA A 64 -3.53 2.70 -17.72
CA ALA A 64 -4.05 1.35 -17.89
C ALA A 64 -2.96 0.36 -17.48
N ILE A 65 -3.20 -0.35 -16.39
CA ILE A 65 -2.26 -1.29 -15.79
C ILE A 65 -2.81 -2.70 -16.01
N SER A 66 -1.98 -3.60 -16.53
CA SER A 66 -2.35 -4.99 -16.80
C SER A 66 -1.26 -5.91 -16.29
N GLY A 67 -1.62 -6.82 -15.39
CA GLY A 67 -0.69 -7.76 -14.78
C GLY A 67 -1.34 -8.51 -13.63
N SER A 68 -0.62 -9.47 -13.06
CA SER A 68 -1.01 -10.14 -11.83
C SER A 68 -0.93 -9.18 -10.65
N SER A 69 -2.05 -9.02 -9.95
CA SER A 69 -2.12 -8.23 -8.71
C SER A 69 -2.09 -9.12 -7.48
N GLN A 70 -1.42 -8.66 -6.44
CA GLN A 70 -1.46 -9.25 -5.10
C GLN A 70 -1.93 -8.19 -4.11
N VAL A 71 -2.90 -8.53 -3.26
CA VAL A 71 -3.27 -7.68 -2.13
C VAL A 71 -2.32 -8.02 -0.98
N LYS A 72 -1.57 -7.03 -0.51
CA LYS A 72 -0.60 -7.17 0.58
C LYS A 72 -0.96 -6.20 1.70
N GLN A 73 -0.60 -6.55 2.93
CA GLN A 73 -0.72 -5.60 4.03
C GLN A 73 0.42 -4.59 3.97
N LEU A 74 0.11 -3.33 4.29
CA LEU A 74 1.12 -2.27 4.28
C LEU A 74 2.29 -2.55 5.22
N SER A 75 2.03 -3.19 6.36
CA SER A 75 3.04 -3.61 7.33
C SER A 75 4.06 -4.61 6.78
N GLU A 76 3.68 -5.44 5.81
CA GLU A 76 4.56 -6.47 5.22
C GLU A 76 5.59 -5.90 4.23
N MET A 77 5.36 -4.68 3.73
CA MET A 77 6.24 -4.00 2.77
C MET A 77 7.10 -2.90 3.42
N LEU A 78 7.06 -2.79 4.75
CA LEU A 78 7.95 -1.90 5.50
C LEU A 78 9.37 -2.49 5.58
N PRO A 79 10.42 -1.67 5.48
CA PRO A 79 10.42 -0.20 5.41
C PRO A 79 10.42 0.37 3.97
N GLN A 80 10.62 -0.44 2.94
CA GLN A 80 10.88 0.04 1.57
C GLN A 80 9.72 0.88 1.00
N ILE A 81 8.48 0.53 1.33
CA ILE A 81 7.28 1.21 0.85
C ILE A 81 7.14 2.66 1.35
N VAL A 82 7.82 3.01 2.44
CA VAL A 82 7.76 4.36 3.04
C VAL A 82 8.17 5.44 2.05
N SER A 83 9.16 5.15 1.19
CA SER A 83 9.65 6.12 0.20
C SER A 83 8.65 6.42 -0.93
N GLN A 84 7.69 5.52 -1.13
CA GLN A 84 6.63 5.64 -2.15
C GLN A 84 5.32 6.17 -1.58
N MET A 85 5.21 6.20 -0.25
CA MET A 85 4.04 6.71 0.45
C MET A 85 4.10 8.23 0.56
N GLY A 86 2.98 8.88 0.24
CA GLY A 86 2.75 10.27 0.59
C GLY A 86 2.35 10.45 2.07
N PRO A 87 2.20 11.70 2.53
CA PRO A 87 1.73 12.02 3.89
C PRO A 87 0.41 11.32 4.24
N GLU A 88 -0.48 11.15 3.26
CA GLU A 88 -1.77 10.47 3.41
C GLU A 88 -1.62 8.97 3.71
N GLY A 89 -0.72 8.28 3.01
CA GLY A 89 -0.44 6.87 3.30
C GLY A 89 0.13 6.69 4.71
N PHE A 90 0.93 7.64 5.16
CA PHE A 90 1.49 7.63 6.51
C PHE A 90 0.42 7.85 7.58
N ALA A 91 -0.56 8.70 7.33
CA ALA A 91 -1.72 8.89 8.20
C ALA A 91 -2.56 7.60 8.28
N ALA A 92 -2.77 6.90 7.16
CA ALA A 92 -3.45 5.61 7.14
C ALA A 92 -2.68 4.52 7.90
N LEU A 93 -1.36 4.44 7.70
CA LEU A 93 -0.49 3.55 8.47
C LEU A 93 -0.55 3.86 9.96
N LYS A 94 -0.44 5.14 10.32
CA LYS A 94 -0.51 5.60 11.71
C LYS A 94 -1.87 5.26 12.32
N LYS A 95 -2.97 5.44 11.59
CA LYS A 95 -4.31 5.07 12.04
C LYS A 95 -4.49 3.55 12.17
N ALA A 96 -3.88 2.76 11.29
CA ALA A 96 -3.93 1.30 11.35
C ALA A 96 -3.02 0.71 12.44
N ALA A 97 -1.85 1.31 12.66
CA ALA A 97 -0.87 0.91 13.67
C ALA A 97 -1.27 1.39 15.08
N LEU A 98 -1.88 2.58 15.19
CA LEU A 98 -2.43 3.14 16.43
C LEU A 98 -3.94 2.90 16.55
N GLY A 99 -4.44 1.79 15.98
CA GLY A 99 -5.86 1.48 15.78
C GLY A 99 -6.79 2.08 16.83
N ALA A 100 -7.65 3.01 16.43
CA ALA A 100 -8.84 3.47 17.16
C ALA A 100 -8.74 3.58 18.70
N GLU A 101 -7.57 3.89 19.23
CA GLU A 101 -7.38 4.44 20.55
C GLU A 101 -6.74 5.80 20.30
N ALA A 102 -7.60 6.81 20.13
CA ALA A 102 -7.24 8.09 20.68
C ALA A 102 -6.80 7.78 22.12
N PRO A 103 -5.55 8.07 22.52
CA PRO A 103 -5.25 8.00 23.93
C PRO A 103 -6.28 8.91 24.58
N LYS A 104 -7.07 8.36 25.50
CA LYS A 104 -7.36 9.16 26.68
C LYS A 104 -5.98 9.58 27.16
N ALA A 105 -5.66 10.84 26.88
CA ALA A 105 -4.57 11.52 27.52
C ALA A 105 -4.96 11.60 29.00
N ASP A 106 -4.68 10.51 29.72
CA ASP A 106 -4.46 10.41 31.15
C ASP A 106 -4.40 8.91 31.52
N GLU A 107 -3.36 8.53 32.27
CA GLU A 107 -3.21 7.24 32.99
C GLU A 107 -2.71 5.99 32.23
N GLU A 108 -1.55 6.03 31.56
CA GLU A 108 -0.63 4.85 31.58
C GLU A 108 0.80 5.20 31.12
N VAL A 109 1.34 6.32 31.59
CA VAL A 109 2.80 6.41 31.76
C VAL A 109 3.06 5.73 33.10
N PRO A 110 3.79 4.60 33.17
CA PRO A 110 4.29 4.12 34.44
C PRO A 110 5.02 5.28 35.10
N GLU A 111 4.58 5.68 36.29
CA GLU A 111 5.27 6.70 37.08
C GLU A 111 6.75 6.30 37.10
N LEU A 112 7.60 7.15 36.50
CA LEU A 112 9.04 6.94 36.50
C LEU A 112 9.48 7.09 37.95
N GLU A 113 9.34 6.03 38.74
CA GLU A 113 9.91 5.93 40.08
C GLU A 113 11.42 6.07 39.93
N GLY A 114 11.91 7.27 40.27
CA GLY A 114 13.31 7.60 40.29
C GLY A 114 13.67 8.71 39.31
N ASN A 115 13.77 9.93 39.81
CA ASN A 115 14.58 10.95 39.17
C ASN A 115 15.98 10.36 38.96
N PHE A 116 16.44 10.27 37.70
CA PHE A 116 17.81 9.82 37.36
C PHE A 116 18.92 10.65 38.07
N GLU A 117 18.57 11.82 38.61
CA GLU A 117 19.46 12.63 39.47
C GLU A 117 19.68 12.05 40.87
N ASP A 118 18.77 11.25 41.41
CA ASP A 118 18.94 10.63 42.75
C ASP A 118 19.82 9.38 42.69
N VAL A 119 19.74 8.60 41.59
CA VAL A 119 20.61 7.44 41.36
C VAL A 119 22.07 7.87 41.15
N SER A 120 22.29 8.96 40.41
CA SER A 120 23.64 9.48 40.15
C SER A 120 24.30 10.07 41.41
N LYS A 121 23.54 10.70 42.31
CA LYS A 121 24.07 11.17 43.61
C LYS A 121 24.37 10.05 44.60
N ALA A 122 23.61 8.96 44.57
CA ALA A 122 23.86 7.79 45.43
C ALA A 122 25.15 7.05 45.01
N GLU A 123 25.45 6.99 43.72
CA GLU A 123 26.66 6.34 43.20
C GLU A 123 27.94 7.16 43.51
N GLU A 124 27.86 8.49 43.54
CA GLU A 124 28.98 9.37 43.91
C GLU A 124 29.33 9.32 45.41
N ALA A 125 28.35 9.03 46.28
CA ALA A 125 28.57 8.90 47.71
C ALA A 125 29.21 7.55 48.11
N ALA A 126 28.97 6.49 47.33
CA ALA A 126 29.52 5.15 47.58
C ALA A 126 30.98 4.97 47.13
N ASN A 127 31.50 5.87 46.28
CA ASN A 127 32.89 5.82 45.79
C ASN A 127 33.85 6.73 46.57
N LYS A 128 33.45 7.20 47.76
CA LYS A 128 34.25 8.11 48.59
C LYS A 128 34.53 7.61 50.00
N GLU A 129 34.39 6.30 50.23
CA GLU A 129 34.93 5.61 51.42
C GLU A 129 36.08 4.68 51.04
#